data_AF-A0A2V9ZVT7-F1
#
_entry.id   AF-A0A2V9ZVT7-F1
#
_cell.length_a   1.000
_cell.length_b   1.000
_cell.length_c   1.000
_cell.angle_alpha   90.00
_cell.angle_beta   90.00
_cell.angle_gamma   90.00
#
_symmetry.space_group_name_H-M   'P 1'
#
loop_
_entity.id
_entity.type
_entity.pdbx_description
1 polymer ?
#
loop_
_entity_poly.entity_id
_entity_poly.type
_entity_poly.pdbx_seq_one_letter_code
_entity_poly.pdbx_strand_id
1 'polypeptide(L)'
;MLFHHKDYIFHLLKRKEDWGQLAPHERVMLENVFGINNDTRLSSLKNRFYTAIPVIRQDIMATLKTKGMYMLDPESANGYSLVAVFGIVAAFAVMQFLGWANFLSSIPLLIICGVSSAIIWWLFARVMTAKTLKGARTRIAILGFQEF
;
A
#
# COMPACT_ATOMS: atom_id res chain seq x y z
N MET A 1 28.69 30.92 -7.53
CA MET A 1 28.58 29.56 -8.13
C MET A 1 29.07 28.53 -7.10
N LEU A 2 28.27 28.16 -6.09
CA LEU A 2 28.79 27.40 -4.94
C LEU A 2 27.78 26.36 -4.44
N PHE A 3 27.51 25.32 -5.24
CA PHE A 3 26.93 24.08 -4.72
C PHE A 3 27.82 22.92 -5.18
N HIS A 4 28.66 22.41 -4.27
CA HIS A 4 29.45 21.21 -4.50
C HIS A 4 28.62 19.99 -4.07
N HIS A 5 28.13 19.22 -5.03
CA HIS A 5 27.42 17.97 -4.74
C HIS A 5 28.41 16.81 -4.75
N LYS A 6 28.59 16.18 -3.59
CA LYS A 6 29.33 14.91 -3.51
C LYS A 6 28.52 13.84 -4.23
N ASP A 7 29.09 13.22 -5.25
CA ASP A 7 28.54 12.04 -5.90
C ASP A 7 29.26 10.79 -5.38
N TYR A 8 28.53 9.70 -5.25
CA TYR A 8 29.02 8.44 -4.69
C TYR A 8 28.89 7.33 -5.72
N ILE A 9 29.79 6.35 -5.67
CA ILE A 9 29.73 5.15 -6.49
C ILE A 9 29.39 3.99 -5.57
N PHE A 10 28.32 3.27 -5.91
CA PHE A 10 28.01 2.00 -5.27
C PHE A 10 28.74 0.89 -6.00
N HIS A 11 29.33 -0.02 -5.24
CA HIS A 11 30.02 -1.19 -5.75
C HIS A 11 29.29 -2.45 -5.31
N LEU A 12 29.03 -3.33 -6.26
CA LEU A 12 28.40 -4.61 -6.01
C LEU A 12 29.41 -5.56 -5.37
N LEU A 13 29.15 -5.97 -4.13
CA LEU A 13 30.07 -6.83 -3.37
C LEU A 13 29.86 -8.32 -3.65
N LYS A 14 28.62 -8.73 -3.98
CA LYS A 14 28.25 -10.12 -4.29
C LYS A 14 27.77 -10.20 -5.72
N ARG A 15 28.38 -11.08 -6.51
CA ARG A 15 28.02 -11.22 -7.93
C ARG A 15 26.62 -11.80 -8.07
N LYS A 16 26.04 -11.63 -9.26
CA LYS A 16 24.66 -12.04 -9.54
C LYS A 16 24.45 -13.54 -9.39
N GLU A 17 25.49 -14.35 -9.61
CA GLU A 17 25.42 -15.79 -9.43
C GLU A 17 25.18 -16.18 -7.95
N ASP A 18 25.58 -15.31 -7.02
CA ASP A 18 25.46 -15.52 -5.57
C ASP A 18 24.11 -15.03 -5.00
N TRP A 19 23.18 -14.60 -5.86
CA TRP A 19 21.88 -14.02 -5.46
C TRP A 19 20.78 -15.05 -5.16
N GLY A 20 21.14 -16.34 -5.04
CA GLY A 20 20.18 -17.42 -4.85
C GLY A 20 19.32 -17.31 -3.59
N GLN A 21 19.83 -16.67 -2.52
CA GLN A 21 19.14 -16.55 -1.24
C GLN A 21 18.37 -15.23 -1.05
N LEU A 22 18.39 -14.34 -2.04
CA LEU A 22 17.71 -13.04 -1.93
C LEU A 22 16.19 -13.20 -2.00
N ALA A 23 15.50 -12.41 -1.18
CA ALA A 23 14.06 -12.24 -1.33
C ALA A 23 13.74 -11.56 -2.68
N PRO A 24 12.53 -11.78 -3.25
CA PRO A 24 12.17 -11.24 -4.56
C PRO A 24 12.39 -9.73 -4.70
N HIS A 25 11.93 -8.95 -3.72
CA HIS A 25 12.09 -7.49 -3.70
C HIS A 25 13.55 -7.04 -3.57
N GLU A 26 14.41 -7.80 -2.90
CA GLU A 26 15.84 -7.52 -2.79
C GLU A 26 16.54 -7.72 -4.13
N ARG A 27 16.18 -8.79 -4.85
CA ARG A 27 16.68 -9.05 -6.20
C ARG A 27 16.29 -7.92 -7.15
N VAL A 28 15.00 -7.57 -7.21
CA VAL A 28 14.50 -6.47 -8.06
C VAL A 28 15.19 -5.15 -7.69
N MET A 29 15.41 -4.88 -6.40
CA MET A 29 16.15 -3.71 -5.96
C MET A 29 17.58 -3.69 -6.53
N LEU A 30 18.34 -4.78 -6.34
CA LEU A 30 19.73 -4.85 -6.80
C LEU A 30 19.84 -4.80 -8.32
N GLU A 31 18.92 -5.43 -9.05
CA GLU A 31 18.84 -5.37 -10.52
C GLU A 31 18.62 -3.93 -10.99
N ASN A 32 17.73 -3.18 -10.35
CA ASN A 32 17.47 -1.79 -10.71
C ASN A 32 18.57 -0.82 -10.26
N VAL A 33 19.31 -1.16 -9.21
CA VAL A 33 20.48 -0.39 -8.78
C VAL A 33 21.65 -0.60 -9.76
N PHE A 34 22.06 -1.84 -9.98
CA PHE A 34 23.31 -2.14 -10.68
C PHE A 34 23.14 -2.41 -12.19
N GLY A 35 21.93 -2.80 -12.63
CA GLY A 35 21.69 -3.14 -14.02
C GLY A 35 22.61 -4.28 -14.46
N ILE A 36 23.37 -4.09 -15.54
CA ILE A 36 24.35 -5.06 -16.06
C ILE A 36 25.74 -4.86 -15.39
N ASN A 37 25.97 -3.70 -14.78
CA ASN A 37 27.29 -3.31 -14.26
C ASN A 37 27.49 -3.78 -12.82
N ASN A 38 28.74 -3.74 -12.35
CA ASN A 38 29.09 -4.00 -10.95
C ASN A 38 29.22 -2.71 -10.13
N ASP A 39 29.05 -1.55 -10.76
CA ASP A 39 29.09 -0.25 -10.12
C ASP A 39 28.08 0.72 -10.74
N THR A 40 27.59 1.65 -9.91
CA THR A 40 26.67 2.69 -10.36
C THR A 40 26.88 3.98 -9.57
N ARG A 41 26.78 5.12 -10.25
CA ARG A 41 26.75 6.43 -9.59
C ARG A 41 25.40 6.70 -8.92
N LEU A 42 25.44 7.32 -7.75
CA LEU A 42 24.26 7.74 -7.00
C LEU A 42 23.43 8.76 -7.80
N SER A 43 24.09 9.72 -8.45
CA SER A 43 23.44 10.69 -9.35
C SER A 43 22.58 10.01 -10.43
N SER A 44 23.08 8.92 -11.01
CA SER A 44 22.39 8.15 -12.05
C SER A 44 21.16 7.43 -11.52
N LEU A 45 21.20 6.95 -10.28
CA LEU A 45 20.06 6.29 -9.63
C LEU A 45 18.88 7.23 -9.39
N LYS A 46 19.14 8.48 -9.02
CA LYS A 46 18.08 9.48 -8.79
C LYS A 46 17.14 9.63 -9.99
N ASN A 47 17.67 9.50 -11.20
CA ASN A 47 16.92 9.69 -12.44
C ASN A 47 16.22 8.43 -12.95
N ARG A 48 16.48 7.24 -12.40
CA ARG A 48 15.86 5.99 -12.88
C ARG A 48 15.21 5.14 -11.79
N PHE A 49 15.82 5.06 -10.61
CA PHE A 49 15.44 4.11 -9.57
C PHE A 49 14.03 4.36 -9.02
N TYR A 50 13.55 5.61 -9.09
CA TYR A 50 12.18 5.95 -8.67
C TYR A 50 11.11 5.16 -9.43
N THR A 51 11.38 4.78 -10.69
CA THR A 51 10.45 3.99 -11.52
C THR A 51 10.31 2.54 -11.05
N ALA A 52 11.31 2.01 -10.34
CA ALA A 52 11.30 0.66 -9.79
C ALA A 52 10.59 0.56 -8.44
N ILE A 53 10.44 1.68 -7.72
CA ILE A 53 9.83 1.74 -6.38
C ILE A 53 8.43 1.09 -6.32
N PRO A 54 7.52 1.30 -7.29
CA PRO A 54 6.20 0.67 -7.27
C PRO A 54 6.28 -0.87 -7.29
N VAL A 55 7.13 -1.44 -8.15
CA VAL A 55 7.31 -2.90 -8.28
C VAL A 55 7.92 -3.47 -7.00
N ILE A 56 8.97 -2.84 -6.48
CA ILE A 56 9.60 -3.27 -5.22
C ILE A 56 8.59 -3.26 -4.06
N ARG A 57 7.72 -2.24 -4.00
CA ARG A 57 6.66 -2.15 -2.98
C ARG A 57 5.66 -3.31 -3.10
N GLN A 58 5.26 -3.66 -4.33
CA GLN A 58 4.36 -4.77 -4.58
C GLN A 58 4.97 -6.10 -4.11
N ASP A 59 6.24 -6.35 -4.43
CA ASP A 59 6.95 -7.56 -4.01
C ASP A 59 7.12 -7.65 -2.48
N ILE A 60 7.41 -6.52 -1.83
CA ILE A 60 7.43 -6.43 -0.36
C ILE A 60 6.05 -6.79 0.18
N MET A 61 4.98 -6.19 -0.34
CA MET A 61 3.61 -6.44 0.13
C MET A 61 3.23 -7.92 -0.06
N ALA A 62 3.52 -8.50 -1.22
CA ALA A 62 3.30 -9.92 -1.50
C ALA A 62 4.04 -10.80 -0.49
N THR A 63 5.32 -10.52 -0.23
CA THR A 63 6.13 -11.25 0.76
C THR A 63 5.54 -11.13 2.18
N LEU A 64 5.08 -9.94 2.56
CA LEU A 64 4.48 -9.69 3.87
C LEU A 64 3.14 -10.42 4.04
N LYS A 65 2.33 -10.52 2.97
CA LYS A 65 1.10 -11.34 2.96
C LYS A 65 1.42 -12.81 3.10
N THR A 66 2.37 -13.35 2.33
CA THR A 66 2.80 -14.76 2.46
C THR A 66 3.32 -15.08 3.87
N LYS A 67 3.98 -14.13 4.52
CA LYS A 67 4.43 -14.26 5.92
C LYS A 67 3.29 -14.14 6.96
N GLY A 68 2.05 -13.88 6.53
CA GLY A 68 0.87 -13.71 7.39
C GLY A 68 0.89 -12.41 8.21
N MET A 69 1.64 -11.40 7.76
CA MET A 69 1.71 -10.09 8.44
C MET A 69 0.60 -9.13 8.00
N TYR A 70 0.01 -9.35 6.82
CA TYR A 70 -1.16 -8.64 6.31
C TYR A 70 -2.22 -9.66 5.86
N MET A 71 -3.50 -9.43 6.23
CA MET A 71 -4.61 -10.30 5.79
C MET A 71 -5.17 -9.87 4.43
N LEU A 72 -5.26 -8.56 4.20
CA LEU A 72 -5.73 -7.97 2.95
C LEU A 72 -4.68 -7.01 2.43
N ASP A 73 -4.68 -6.73 1.13
CA ASP A 73 -3.93 -5.59 0.64
C ASP A 73 -4.50 -4.31 1.24
N PRO A 74 -3.72 -3.49 1.97
CA PRO A 74 -4.19 -2.21 2.48
C PRO A 74 -4.74 -1.31 1.37
N GLU A 75 -4.22 -1.44 0.15
CA GLU A 75 -4.69 -0.68 -1.01
C GLU A 75 -6.04 -1.22 -1.54
N SER A 76 -6.27 -2.53 -1.43
CA SER A 76 -7.54 -3.18 -1.81
C SER A 76 -8.67 -3.00 -0.80
N ALA A 77 -8.37 -2.70 0.47
CA ALA A 77 -9.37 -2.53 1.52
C ALA A 77 -10.39 -1.43 1.17
N ASN A 78 -9.94 -0.38 0.48
CA ASN A 78 -10.83 0.66 -0.06
C ASN A 78 -11.68 0.16 -1.24
N GLY A 79 -11.15 -0.75 -2.06
CA GLY A 79 -11.87 -1.35 -3.20
C GLY A 79 -13.04 -2.22 -2.77
N TYR A 80 -12.88 -3.06 -1.74
CA TYR A 80 -13.98 -3.84 -1.17
C TYR A 80 -15.07 -2.95 -0.55
N SER A 81 -14.67 -1.79 -0.01
CA SER A 81 -15.64 -0.85 0.52
C SER A 81 -16.52 -0.23 -0.56
N LEU A 82 -16.03 -0.03 -1.78
CA LEU A 82 -16.86 0.43 -2.90
C LEU A 82 -17.93 -0.62 -3.25
N VAL A 83 -17.56 -1.90 -3.28
CA VAL A 83 -18.52 -3.00 -3.49
C VAL A 83 -19.61 -3.00 -2.42
N ALA A 84 -19.24 -2.79 -1.16
CA ALA A 84 -20.20 -2.67 -0.05
C ALA A 84 -21.14 -1.47 -0.23
N VAL A 85 -20.61 -0.30 -0.63
CA VAL A 85 -21.42 0.90 -0.92
C VAL A 85 -22.41 0.63 -2.05
N PHE A 86 -21.96 0.03 -3.15
CA PHE A 86 -22.85 -0.35 -4.26
C PHE A 86 -23.93 -1.33 -3.81
N GLY A 87 -23.59 -2.33 -3.00
CA GLY A 87 -24.55 -3.29 -2.45
C GLY A 87 -25.61 -2.60 -1.58
N ILE A 88 -25.21 -1.65 -0.73
CA ILE A 88 -26.14 -0.86 0.08
C ILE A 88 -27.05 -0.02 -0.81
N VAL A 89 -26.50 0.75 -1.76
CA VAL A 89 -27.30 1.60 -2.66
C VAL A 89 -28.28 0.75 -3.48
N ALA A 90 -27.85 -0.40 -3.99
CA ALA A 90 -28.71 -1.33 -4.73
C ALA A 90 -29.87 -1.85 -3.88
N ALA A 91 -29.61 -2.24 -2.62
CA ALA A 91 -30.67 -2.71 -1.70
C ALA A 91 -31.72 -1.62 -1.43
N PHE A 92 -31.29 -0.37 -1.23
CA PHE A 92 -32.19 0.77 -1.06
C PHE A 92 -33.01 1.06 -2.34
N ALA A 93 -32.37 0.98 -3.51
CA ALA A 93 -33.07 1.16 -4.80
C ALA A 93 -34.13 0.07 -5.04
N VAL A 94 -33.83 -1.18 -4.68
CA VAL A 94 -34.80 -2.30 -4.77
C VAL A 94 -35.98 -2.08 -3.82
N MET A 95 -35.72 -1.69 -2.56
CA MET A 95 -36.79 -1.38 -1.61
C MET A 95 -37.68 -0.21 -2.08
N GLN A 96 -37.10 0.81 -2.70
CA GLN A 96 -37.83 1.92 -3.30
C GLN A 96 -38.68 1.48 -4.49
N PHE A 97 -38.12 0.65 -5.37
CA PHE A 97 -38.80 0.17 -6.58
C PHE A 97 -39.97 -0.78 -6.25
N LEU A 98 -39.80 -1.67 -5.27
CA LEU A 98 -40.84 -2.57 -4.78
C LEU A 98 -41.91 -1.87 -3.93
N GLY A 99 -41.74 -0.58 -3.64
CA GLY A 99 -42.67 0.21 -2.84
C GLY A 99 -42.70 -0.15 -1.34
N TRP A 100 -41.73 -0.92 -0.86
CA TRP A 100 -41.62 -1.31 0.56
C TRP A 100 -41.22 -0.14 1.45
N ALA A 101 -40.53 0.85 0.89
CA ALA A 101 -40.18 2.10 1.55
C ALA A 101 -40.16 3.26 0.54
N ASN A 102 -40.46 4.46 1.02
CA ASN A 102 -40.39 5.70 0.23
C ASN A 102 -39.35 6.66 0.81
N PHE A 103 -38.09 6.45 0.44
CA PHE A 103 -36.96 7.26 0.88
C PHE A 103 -36.97 8.67 0.26
N LEU A 104 -37.61 8.84 -0.90
CA LEU A 104 -37.77 10.13 -1.57
C LEU A 104 -38.87 11.03 -0.96
N SER A 105 -39.63 10.52 0.02
CA SER A 105 -40.67 11.29 0.71
C SER A 105 -40.11 12.51 1.46
N SER A 106 -38.84 12.46 1.85
CA SER A 106 -38.14 13.56 2.52
C SER A 106 -36.69 13.62 2.06
N ILE A 107 -36.47 14.29 0.93
CA ILE A 107 -35.14 14.54 0.36
C ILE A 107 -34.16 15.14 1.39
N PRO A 108 -34.54 16.12 2.24
CA PRO A 108 -33.61 16.67 3.23
C PRO A 108 -33.11 15.63 4.25
N LEU A 109 -33.98 14.73 4.71
CA LEU A 109 -33.61 13.68 5.66
C LEU A 109 -32.66 12.66 5.01
N LEU A 110 -32.93 12.26 3.76
CA LEU A 110 -32.06 11.37 3.00
C LEU A 110 -30.65 11.94 2.88
N ILE A 111 -30.53 13.24 2.54
CA ILE A 111 -29.23 13.91 2.45
C ILE A 111 -28.51 13.92 3.80
N ILE A 112 -29.18 14.28 4.88
CA ILE A 112 -28.58 14.33 6.23
C ILE A 112 -28.08 12.94 6.66
N CYS A 113 -28.90 11.91 6.50
CA CYS A 113 -28.52 10.52 6.82
C CYS A 113 -27.39 9.99 5.94
N GLY A 114 -27.43 10.26 4.63
CA GLY A 114 -26.38 9.85 3.71
C GLY A 114 -25.03 10.52 4.01
N VAL A 115 -25.03 11.82 4.25
CA VAL A 115 -23.81 12.59 4.58
C VAL A 115 -23.23 12.14 5.92
N SER A 116 -24.06 12.00 6.95
CA SER A 116 -23.59 11.53 8.27
C SER A 116 -22.99 10.12 8.20
N SER A 117 -23.63 9.20 7.48
CA SER A 117 -23.08 7.86 7.25
C SER A 117 -21.75 7.90 6.50
N ALA A 118 -21.64 8.73 5.45
CA ALA A 118 -20.40 8.90 4.69
C ALA A 118 -19.26 9.47 5.55
N ILE A 119 -19.55 10.44 6.44
CA ILE A 119 -18.57 11.00 7.38
C ILE A 119 -18.07 9.93 8.34
N ILE A 120 -18.98 9.15 8.94
CA ILE A 120 -18.62 8.05 9.84
C ILE A 120 -17.73 7.07 9.08
N TRP A 121 -18.17 6.61 7.92
CA TRP A 121 -17.39 5.69 7.10
C TRP A 121 -16.00 6.23 6.78
N TRP A 122 -15.87 7.49 6.36
CA TRP A 122 -14.59 8.12 6.04
C TRP A 122 -13.63 8.20 7.24
N LEU A 123 -14.15 8.51 8.43
CA LEU A 123 -13.35 8.53 9.65
C LEU A 123 -12.81 7.14 10.00
N PHE A 124 -13.66 6.12 9.94
CA PHE A 124 -13.26 4.75 10.27
C PHE A 124 -12.39 4.10 9.19
N ALA A 125 -12.62 4.41 7.91
CA ALA A 125 -11.82 3.90 6.81
C ALA A 125 -10.34 4.30 6.93
N ARG A 126 -10.03 5.47 7.49
CA ARG A 126 -8.65 5.90 7.76
C ARG A 126 -7.94 5.09 8.84
N VAL A 127 -8.69 4.50 9.77
CA VAL A 127 -8.14 3.80 10.95
C VAL A 127 -8.11 2.29 10.74
N MET A 128 -8.98 1.72 9.90
CA MET A 128 -8.99 0.29 9.60
C MET A 128 -7.72 -0.14 8.87
N THR A 129 -6.79 -0.77 9.61
CA THR A 129 -5.58 -1.37 9.02
C THR A 129 -5.80 -2.86 8.78
N ALA A 130 -5.47 -3.35 7.59
CA ALA A 130 -5.51 -4.79 7.24
C ALA A 130 -4.38 -5.64 7.90
N LYS A 131 -3.78 -5.13 8.97
CA LYS A 131 -2.60 -5.71 9.64
C LYS A 131 -3.02 -6.83 10.57
N THR A 132 -2.23 -7.90 10.61
CA THR A 132 -2.46 -9.00 11.54
C THR A 132 -1.80 -8.71 12.89
N LEU A 133 -2.22 -9.41 13.95
CA LEU A 133 -1.56 -9.32 15.26
C LEU A 133 -0.08 -9.71 15.19
N LYS A 134 0.28 -10.68 14.34
CA LYS A 134 1.67 -11.04 14.03
C LYS A 134 2.41 -9.85 13.42
N GLY A 135 1.85 -9.23 12.38
CA GLY A 135 2.44 -8.06 11.72
C GLY A 135 2.64 -6.87 12.68
N ALA A 136 1.67 -6.62 13.57
CA ALA A 136 1.76 -5.57 14.57
C ALA A 136 2.91 -5.83 15.57
N ARG A 137 3.02 -7.05 16.12
CA ARG A 137 4.09 -7.43 17.05
C ARG A 137 5.47 -7.36 16.38
N THR A 138 5.59 -7.87 15.15
CA THR A 138 6.86 -7.80 14.40
C THR A 138 7.30 -6.35 14.18
N ARG A 139 6.36 -5.45 13.84
CA ARG A 139 6.68 -4.02 13.71
C ARG A 139 7.21 -3.43 15.02
N ILE A 140 6.58 -3.74 16.15
CA ILE A 140 7.02 -3.25 17.46
C ILE A 140 8.42 -3.77 17.80
N ALA A 141 8.68 -5.06 17.58
CA ALA A 141 10.00 -5.64 17.80
C ALA A 141 11.09 -4.98 16.92
N ILE A 142 10.78 -4.70 15.65
CA ILE A 142 11.70 -4.02 14.74
C ILE A 142 11.96 -2.57 15.17
N LEU A 143 10.93 -1.85 15.62
CA LEU A 143 11.10 -0.49 16.15
C LEU A 143 11.97 -0.48 17.40
N GLY A 144 11.86 -1.49 18.27
CA GLY A 144 12.74 -1.63 19.42
C GLY A 144 14.23 -1.74 19.04
N PHE A 145 14.56 -2.33 17.88
CA PHE A 145 15.95 -2.34 17.39
C PHE A 145 16.45 -0.98 16.89
N GLN A 146 15.58 -0.01 16.61
CA GLN A 146 15.99 1.34 16.20
C GLN A 146 16.39 2.22 17.40
N GLU A 147 16.04 1.80 18.62
CA GLU A 147 16.36 2.51 19.85
C GLU A 147 17.76 2.19 20.40
N PHE A 148 18.45 1.21 19.81
CA PHE A 148 19.82 0.78 20.16
C PHE A 148 20.79 0.97 18.99
#